data_AF-A0A7C1YUH0-F1
#
_entry.id   AF-A0A7C1YUH0-F1
#
_cell.length_a   1.000
_cell.length_b   1.000
_cell.length_c   1.000
_cell.angle_alpha   90.00
_cell.angle_beta   90.00
_cell.angle_gamma   90.00
#
_symmetry.space_group_name_H-M   'P 1'
#
loop_
_entity.id
_entity.type
_entity.pdbx_description
1 polymer ?
#
loop_
_entity_poly.entity_id
_entity_poly.type
_entity_poly.pdbx_seq_one_letter_code
_entity_poly.pdbx_strand_id
1 'polypeptide(L)'
;MGLFGTNRKNVSRLEFREVRGALRSRGFSDNEVDDVSMIFRGDMESSSDVTRGIDAKEIAEGISWMRKNRSKHNIEEKKIGILEEILKEKL
;
A
#
# COMPACT_ATOMS: atom_id res chain seq x y z
N MET A 1 4.63 20.49 15.86
CA MET A 1 4.98 19.47 14.86
C MET A 1 4.26 19.84 13.57
N GLY A 2 4.95 20.54 12.68
CA GLY A 2 4.34 21.11 11.47
C GLY A 2 4.28 20.12 10.30
N LEU A 3 3.57 20.55 9.26
CA LEU A 3 3.66 20.11 7.85
C LEU A 3 2.80 18.91 7.41
N PHE A 4 1.48 18.95 7.59
CA PHE A 4 0.54 18.20 6.70
C PHE A 4 0.09 19.05 5.52
N GLY A 5 1.04 19.77 4.90
CA GLY A 5 0.81 20.44 3.63
C GLY A 5 1.12 19.48 2.50
N THR A 6 0.10 18.86 1.91
CA THR A 6 -0.12 18.75 0.46
C THR A 6 -1.28 17.78 0.20
N ASN A 7 -2.26 18.23 -0.57
CA ASN A 7 -3.29 17.44 -1.22
C ASN A 7 -2.61 16.47 -2.21
N ARG A 8 -2.05 15.37 -1.70
CA ARG A 8 -1.30 14.40 -2.51
C ARG A 8 -2.26 13.32 -2.99
N LYS A 9 -2.48 13.26 -4.29
CA LYS A 9 -3.30 12.21 -4.93
C LYS A 9 -2.69 10.81 -4.87
N ASN A 10 -1.47 10.66 -4.33
CA ASN A 10 -0.67 9.44 -4.40
C ASN A 10 0.11 9.22 -3.10
N VAL A 11 0.17 7.96 -2.64
CA VAL A 11 0.99 7.49 -1.53
C VAL A 11 2.45 7.44 -1.97
N SER A 12 3.27 8.34 -1.44
CA SER A 12 4.70 8.38 -1.76
C SER A 12 5.49 7.22 -1.15
N ARG A 13 6.72 6.96 -1.62
CA ARG A 13 7.60 5.91 -1.06
C ARG A 13 7.85 6.08 0.44
N LEU A 14 7.92 7.32 0.93
CA LEU A 14 8.09 7.62 2.36
C LEU A 14 6.83 7.27 3.14
N GLU A 15 5.65 7.60 2.62
CA GLU A 15 4.38 7.28 3.27
C GLU A 15 4.12 5.78 3.23
N PHE A 16 4.47 5.10 2.14
CA PHE A 16 4.39 3.65 2.07
C PHE A 16 5.28 2.98 3.13
N ARG A 17 6.43 3.59 3.47
CA ARG A 17 7.25 3.11 4.59
C ARG A 17 6.53 3.24 5.93
N GLU A 18 5.76 4.31 6.14
CA GLU A 18 4.91 4.46 7.33
C GLU A 18 3.78 3.43 7.33
N VAL A 19 3.15 3.18 6.17
CA VAL A 19 2.14 2.14 5.99
C VAL A 19 2.69 0.77 6.39
N ARG A 20 3.91 0.42 5.97
CA ARG A 20 4.57 -0.82 6.40
C ARG A 20 4.71 -0.91 7.93
N GLY A 21 5.06 0.19 8.59
CA GLY A 21 5.12 0.26 10.04
C GLY A 21 3.74 0.06 10.69
N ALA A 22 2.71 0.71 10.15
CA ALA A 22 1.33 0.58 10.61
C ALA A 22 0.80 -0.85 10.43
N LEU A 23 1.09 -1.51 9.30
CA LEU A 23 0.72 -2.90 9.04
C LEU A 23 1.34 -3.86 10.06
N ARG A 24 2.64 -3.70 10.37
CA ARG A 24 3.28 -4.49 11.44
C ARG A 24 2.58 -4.30 12.78
N SER A 25 2.23 -3.06 13.13
CA SER A 25 1.49 -2.76 14.35
C SER A 25 0.06 -3.33 14.38
N ARG A 26 -0.51 -3.66 13.21
CA ARG A 26 -1.86 -4.24 13.05
C ARG A 26 -1.84 -5.77 12.91
N GLY A 27 -0.71 -6.42 13.18
CA GLY A 27 -0.60 -7.89 13.19
C GLY A 27 -0.24 -8.52 11.85
N PHE A 28 0.34 -7.75 10.92
CA PHE A 28 1.00 -8.32 9.75
C PHE A 28 2.39 -8.83 10.12
N SER A 29 2.71 -10.04 9.67
CA SER A 29 4.06 -10.58 9.74
C SER A 29 4.98 -9.88 8.73
N ASP A 30 6.30 -10.02 8.95
CA ASP A 30 7.29 -9.42 8.03
C ASP A 30 7.12 -9.94 6.59
N ASN A 31 6.81 -11.23 6.43
CA ASN A 31 6.55 -11.84 5.12
C ASN A 31 5.31 -11.25 4.44
N GLU A 32 4.22 -11.03 5.18
CA GLU A 32 3.01 -10.41 4.62
C GLU A 32 3.27 -8.95 4.21
N VAL A 33 4.04 -8.20 5.00
CA VAL A 33 4.43 -6.83 4.66
C VAL A 33 5.34 -6.80 3.43
N ASP A 34 6.19 -7.80 3.26
CA ASP A 34 7.03 -7.95 2.08
C ASP A 34 6.19 -8.31 0.84
N ASP A 35 5.24 -9.25 0.95
CA ASP A 35 4.27 -9.58 -0.10
C ASP A 35 3.51 -8.33 -0.58
N VAL A 36 2.98 -7.54 0.37
CA VAL A 36 2.33 -6.25 0.07
C VAL A 36 3.30 -5.34 -0.66
N SER A 37 4.54 -5.23 -0.19
CA SER A 37 5.54 -4.38 -0.81
C SER A 37 5.89 -4.82 -2.23
N MET A 38 5.95 -6.12 -2.50
CA MET A 38 6.19 -6.66 -3.84
C MET A 38 5.04 -6.36 -4.80
N ILE A 39 3.80 -6.48 -4.33
CA ILE A 39 2.60 -6.24 -5.14
C ILE A 39 2.54 -4.79 -5.60
N PHE A 40 2.81 -3.84 -4.70
CA PHE A 40 2.82 -2.41 -5.02
C PHE A 40 4.19 -1.87 -5.49
N ARG A 41 5.20 -2.74 -5.64
CA ARG A 41 6.55 -2.34 -6.03
C ARG A 41 6.60 -1.75 -7.44
N GLY A 42 5.83 -2.32 -8.36
CA GLY A 42 5.77 -1.88 -9.76
C GLY A 42 5.36 -0.41 -9.87
N ASP A 43 4.37 0.01 -9.08
CA ASP A 43 3.85 1.37 -9.06
C ASP A 43 4.82 2.35 -8.37
N MET A 44 5.59 1.87 -7.40
CA MET A 44 6.61 2.66 -6.69
C MET A 44 7.94 2.84 -7.45
N GLU A 45 8.34 1.88 -8.29
CA GLU A 45 9.60 1.95 -9.05
C GLU A 45 9.44 2.44 -10.49
N SER A 46 8.22 2.79 -10.91
CA SER A 46 7.96 3.36 -12.24
C SER A 46 8.83 4.61 -12.48
N SER A 47 9.61 4.58 -13.55
CA SER A 47 10.71 5.52 -13.85
C SER A 47 10.25 6.91 -14.32
N SER A 48 8.94 7.14 -14.45
CA SER A 48 8.37 8.44 -14.83
C SER A 48 8.02 9.24 -13.57
N ASP A 49 8.79 10.30 -13.29
CA ASP A 49 8.63 11.20 -12.12
C ASP A 49 7.22 11.80 -11.93
N VAL A 50 6.36 11.76 -12.97
CA VAL A 50 4.99 12.32 -12.94
C VAL A 50 3.97 11.41 -12.24
N THR A 51 4.24 10.10 -12.15
CA THR A 51 3.36 9.08 -11.53
C THR A 51 4.10 8.31 -10.43
N ARG A 52 5.00 8.96 -9.69
CA ARG A 52 5.70 8.30 -8.58
C ARG A 52 4.79 8.17 -7.36
N GLY A 53 4.45 6.93 -7.01
CA GLY A 53 3.68 6.60 -5.81
C GLY A 53 2.27 6.12 -6.15
N ILE A 54 1.64 5.47 -5.19
CA ILE A 54 0.44 4.67 -5.40
C ILE A 54 -0.80 5.56 -5.35
N ASP A 55 -1.52 5.70 -6.46
CA ASP A 55 -2.78 6.44 -6.50
C ASP A 55 -3.99 5.60 -6.06
N ALA A 56 -5.14 6.27 -5.89
CA ALA A 56 -6.38 5.62 -5.45
C ALA A 56 -6.86 4.48 -6.36
N LYS A 57 -6.61 4.58 -7.68
CA LYS A 57 -6.94 3.56 -8.67
C LYS A 57 -5.98 2.38 -8.53
N GLU A 58 -4.69 2.63 -8.39
CA GLU A 58 -3.67 1.60 -8.17
C GLU A 58 -3.92 0.83 -6.87
N ILE A 59 -4.35 1.50 -5.79
CA ILE A 59 -4.79 0.85 -4.55
C ILE A 59 -5.97 -0.08 -4.82
N ALA A 60 -7.01 0.41 -5.52
CA ALA A 60 -8.18 -0.40 -5.82
C ALA A 60 -7.84 -1.62 -6.70
N GLU A 61 -6.95 -1.46 -7.69
CA GLU A 61 -6.48 -2.53 -8.57
C GLU A 61 -5.64 -3.56 -7.80
N GLY A 62 -4.69 -3.12 -6.96
CA GLY A 62 -3.89 -3.99 -6.10
C GLY A 62 -4.73 -4.79 -5.11
N ILE A 63 -5.69 -4.14 -4.45
CA ILE A 63 -6.64 -4.82 -3.54
C ILE A 63 -7.53 -5.81 -4.29
N SER A 64 -8.04 -5.44 -5.47
CA SER A 64 -8.82 -6.34 -6.32
C SER A 64 -7.99 -7.56 -6.77
N TRP A 65 -6.73 -7.34 -7.13
CA TRP A 65 -5.80 -8.40 -7.49
C TRP A 65 -5.53 -9.33 -6.30
N MET A 66 -5.27 -8.81 -5.10
CA MET A 66 -5.09 -9.62 -3.89
C MET A 66 -6.34 -10.45 -3.58
N ARG A 67 -7.54 -9.85 -3.66
CA ARG A 67 -8.79 -10.58 -3.43
C ARG A 67 -8.99 -11.72 -4.42
N LYS A 68 -8.62 -11.53 -5.69
CA LYS A 68 -8.74 -12.54 -6.76
C LYS A 68 -7.62 -13.59 -6.71
N ASN A 69 -6.44 -13.22 -6.23
CA ASN A 69 -5.23 -14.06 -6.26
C ASN A 69 -4.80 -14.49 -4.86
N ARG A 70 -5.74 -14.86 -3.97
CA ARG A 70 -5.41 -15.33 -2.61
C ARG A 70 -4.45 -16.51 -2.56
N SER A 71 -4.37 -17.31 -3.63
CA SER A 71 -3.41 -18.42 -3.71
C SER A 71 -1.98 -17.98 -4.02
N LYS A 72 -1.75 -16.68 -4.30
CA LYS A 72 -0.44 -16.10 -4.66
C LYS A 72 0.24 -15.39 -3.49
N HIS A 73 -0.47 -15.12 -2.40
CA HIS A 73 0.05 -14.46 -1.20
C HIS A 73 -0.63 -15.06 0.04
N ASN A 74 -0.01 -14.99 1.21
CA ASN A 74 -0.56 -15.59 2.44
C ASN A 74 -1.36 -14.61 3.31
N ILE A 75 -1.96 -13.60 2.68
CA ILE A 75 -2.65 -12.50 3.37
C ILE A 75 -4.14 -12.81 3.47
N GLU A 76 -4.66 -12.84 4.70
CA GLU A 76 -6.07 -13.05 4.98
C GLU A 76 -6.96 -11.89 4.48
N GLU A 77 -8.20 -12.17 4.09
CA GLU A 77 -9.13 -11.14 3.60
C GLU A 77 -9.36 -10.00 4.59
N LYS A 78 -9.44 -10.31 5.89
CA LYS A 78 -9.58 -9.29 6.93
C LYS A 78 -8.40 -8.31 6.92
N LYS A 79 -7.18 -8.82 6.69
CA LYS A 79 -5.96 -8.03 6.58
C LYS A 79 -5.95 -7.20 5.30
N ILE A 80 -6.44 -7.74 4.18
CA ILE A 80 -6.62 -6.97 2.93
C ILE A 80 -7.53 -5.75 3.17
N GLY A 81 -8.59 -5.90 3.97
CA GLY A 81 -9.45 -4.77 4.36
C GLY A 81 -8.70 -3.70 5.15
N ILE A 82 -7.92 -4.11 6.17
CA ILE A 82 -7.09 -3.19 6.97
C ILE A 82 -6.07 -2.45 6.08
N LEU A 83 -5.46 -3.16 5.14
CA LEU A 83 -4.53 -2.57 4.17
C LEU A 83 -5.20 -1.51 3.30
N GLU A 84 -6.41 -1.80 2.79
CA GLU A 84 -7.20 -0.86 2.00
C GLU A 84 -7.53 0.41 2.79
N GLU A 85 -7.93 0.28 4.05
CA GLU A 85 -8.22 1.42 4.94
C GLU A 85 -6.97 2.28 5.16
N ILE A 86 -5.86 1.68 5.56
CA ILE A 86 -4.61 2.42 5.85
C ILE A 86 -4.09 3.14 4.61
N LEU A 87 -4.17 2.52 3.43
CA LEU A 87 -3.73 3.14 2.18
C LEU A 87 -4.65 4.31 1.78
N LYS A 88 -5.97 4.18 2.00
CA LYS A 88 -6.93 5.26 1.74
C LYS A 88 -6.79 6.44 2.71
N GLU A 89 -6.41 6.20 3.96
CA GLU A 89 -6.13 7.26 4.94
C GLU A 89 -4.93 8.14 4.54
N LYS A 90 -4.09 7.68 3.60
CA LYS A 90 -2.88 8.37 3.12
C LYS A 90 -3.09 9.15 1.81
N LEU A 91 -4.30 9.13 1.24
CA LEU A 91 -4.71 9.89 0.06
C LEU A 91 -5.49 11.14 0.45
#